data_AF-A0A2V9P3M5-F1
#
_entry.id   AF-A0A2V9P3M5-F1
#
_cell.length_a   1.000
_cell.length_b   1.000
_cell.length_c   1.000
_cell.angle_alpha   90.00
_cell.angle_beta   90.00
_cell.angle_gamma   90.00
#
_symmetry.space_group_name_H-M   'P 1'
#
loop_
_entity.id
_entity.type
_entity.pdbx_description
1 polymer ?
#
loop_
_entity_poly.entity_id
_entity_poly.type
_entity_poly.pdbx_seq_one_letter_code
_entity_poly.pdbx_strand_id
1 'polypeptide(L)'
;MAISASAGAGSAAAVARALAPHAVIEQNLERCTSAQQVCAELSRIFNVGVTEVALMRVEGDILNFVFPTELQAAGFVPLSSSKAVAARTASTRKVELFNNF
;
A
#
# COMPACT_ATOMS: atom_id res chain seq x y z
N MET A 1 34.33 18.57 40.34
CA MET A 1 32.94 18.12 40.17
C MET A 1 32.41 18.69 38.86
N ALA A 2 32.31 17.88 37.81
CA ALA A 2 31.50 18.14 36.61
C ALA A 2 31.55 16.88 35.73
N ILE A 3 30.53 16.02 35.81
CA ILE A 3 30.30 14.96 34.82
C ILE A 3 29.39 15.53 33.73
N SER A 4 29.91 15.54 32.50
CA SER A 4 29.20 16.01 31.31
C SER A 4 28.12 14.99 30.92
N ALA A 5 26.87 15.42 30.89
CA ALA A 5 25.75 14.63 30.38
C ALA A 5 25.52 14.98 28.90
N SER A 6 26.10 14.20 27.98
CA SER A 6 25.72 14.22 26.57
C SER A 6 24.53 13.29 26.35
N ALA A 7 23.33 13.82 26.54
CA ALA A 7 22.07 13.10 26.43
C ALA A 7 21.57 13.03 24.96
N GLY A 8 21.21 11.82 24.51
CA GLY A 8 19.98 11.54 23.75
C GLY A 8 19.75 12.09 22.33
N ALA A 9 20.55 13.02 21.82
CA ALA A 9 20.25 13.71 20.55
C ALA A 9 20.34 12.82 19.28
N GLY A 10 21.10 11.72 19.33
CA GLY A 10 21.30 10.84 18.17
C GLY A 10 20.09 9.97 17.80
N SER A 11 19.20 9.68 18.77
CA SER A 11 18.08 8.76 18.55
C SER A 11 16.93 9.45 17.80
N ALA A 12 16.45 10.59 18.29
CA ALA A 12 15.31 11.31 17.69
C ALA A 12 15.56 11.75 16.24
N ALA A 13 16.78 12.22 15.93
CA ALA A 13 17.16 12.61 14.57
C ALA A 13 17.24 11.40 13.62
N ALA A 14 17.68 10.25 14.12
CA ALA A 14 17.70 9.00 13.34
C ALA A 14 16.28 8.47 13.09
N VAL A 15 15.38 8.53 14.09
CA VAL A 15 13.97 8.13 13.92
C VAL A 15 13.28 9.07 12.93
N ALA A 16 13.48 10.38 13.05
CA ALA A 16 12.92 11.35 12.11
C ALA A 16 13.41 11.13 10.67
N ARG A 17 14.70 10.78 10.50
CA ARG A 17 15.27 10.48 9.18
C ARG A 17 14.79 9.15 8.61
N ALA A 18 14.50 8.15 9.46
CA ALA A 18 13.91 6.88 9.05
C ALA A 18 12.41 7.01 8.71
N LEU A 19 11.70 7.95 9.36
CA LEU A 19 10.29 8.24 9.11
C LEU A 19 10.07 9.22 7.96
N ALA A 20 11.06 10.05 7.60
CA ALA A 20 10.95 11.02 6.52
C ALA A 20 10.48 10.41 5.18
N PRO A 21 10.95 9.23 4.74
CA PRO A 21 10.41 8.56 3.55
C PRO A 21 8.91 8.22 3.69
N HIS A 22 8.48 7.79 4.88
CA HIS A 22 7.07 7.47 5.14
C HIS A 22 6.19 8.71 5.08
N ALA A 23 6.63 9.82 5.69
CA ALA A 23 5.89 11.09 5.67
C ALA A 23 5.76 11.65 4.24
N VAL A 24 6.79 11.48 3.40
CA VAL A 24 6.74 11.87 1.98
C VAL A 24 5.75 10.98 1.21
N ILE A 25 5.74 9.68 1.47
CA ILE A 25 4.79 8.74 0.86
C ILE A 25 3.35 9.12 1.22
N GLU A 26 3.07 9.34 2.50
CA GLU A 26 1.74 9.76 2.98
C GLU A 26 1.31 11.05 2.29
N GLN A 27 2.18 12.07 2.28
CA GLN A 27 1.89 13.34 1.64
C GLN A 27 1.64 13.21 0.13
N ASN A 28 2.36 12.34 -0.58
CA ASN A 28 2.12 12.09 -2.00
C ASN A 28 0.76 11.42 -2.23
N LEU A 29 0.41 10.44 -1.40
CA LEU A 29 -0.88 9.74 -1.48
C LEU A 29 -2.05 10.67 -1.14
N GLU A 30 -1.91 11.56 -0.15
CA GLU A 30 -2.93 12.55 0.22
C GLU A 30 -3.23 13.56 -0.90
N ARG A 31 -2.26 13.83 -1.78
CA ARG A 31 -2.43 14.73 -2.94
C ARG A 31 -3.14 14.06 -4.11
N CYS A 32 -3.29 12.73 -4.08
CA CYS A 32 -3.94 12.01 -5.16
C CYS A 32 -5.47 12.20 -5.08
N THR A 33 -6.08 12.61 -6.18
CA THR A 33 -7.53 12.85 -6.28
C THR A 33 -8.26 11.81 -7.14
N SER A 34 -7.55 10.79 -7.62
CA SER A 34 -8.08 9.73 -8.49
C SER A 34 -7.40 8.39 -8.25
N ALA A 35 -8.11 7.29 -8.57
CA ALA A 35 -7.55 5.94 -8.45
C ALA A 35 -6.29 5.75 -9.31
N GLN A 36 -6.25 6.33 -10.51
CA GLN A 36 -5.09 6.27 -11.39
C GLN A 36 -3.85 6.91 -10.75
N GLN A 37 -3.99 8.09 -10.13
CA GLN A 37 -2.88 8.75 -9.45
C GLN A 37 -2.38 7.93 -8.26
N VAL A 38 -3.31 7.41 -7.44
CA VAL A 38 -2.95 6.54 -6.32
C VAL A 38 -2.19 5.30 -6.81
N CYS A 39 -2.70 4.59 -7.82
CA CYS A 39 -2.05 3.39 -8.34
C CYS A 39 -0.68 3.68 -8.97
N ALA A 40 -0.52 4.82 -9.65
CA ALA A 40 0.78 5.25 -10.18
C ALA A 40 1.78 5.64 -9.08
N GLU A 41 1.31 6.23 -7.98
CA GLU A 41 2.15 6.52 -6.83
C GLU A 41 2.59 5.22 -6.14
N LEU A 42 1.65 4.30 -5.91
CA LEU A 42 1.92 2.98 -5.35
C LEU A 42 2.90 2.17 -6.21
N SER A 43 2.78 2.23 -7.54
CA SER A 43 3.72 1.52 -8.41
C SER A 43 5.15 2.04 -8.25
N ARG A 44 5.33 3.36 -8.07
CA ARG A 44 6.63 3.95 -7.77
C ARG A 44 7.15 3.54 -6.40
N ILE A 45 6.30 3.54 -5.38
CA ILE A 45 6.66 3.16 -4.00
C ILE A 45 7.14 1.71 -3.94
N PHE A 46 6.43 0.80 -4.61
CA PHE A 46 6.76 -0.63 -4.65
C PHE A 46 7.76 -1.01 -5.74
N ASN A 47 8.17 -0.05 -6.58
CA ASN A 47 9.06 -0.25 -7.73
C ASN A 47 8.57 -1.36 -8.68
N VAL A 48 7.29 -1.29 -9.04
CA VAL A 48 6.60 -2.19 -9.98
C VAL A 48 6.01 -1.40 -11.15
N GLY A 49 5.60 -2.09 -12.21
CA GLY A 49 4.90 -1.50 -13.33
C GLY A 49 3.55 -0.90 -12.93
N VAL A 50 3.12 0.17 -13.62
CA VAL A 50 1.81 0.81 -13.38
C VAL A 50 0.63 -0.14 -13.63
N THR A 51 0.80 -1.13 -14.51
CA THR A 51 -0.18 -2.19 -14.80
C THR A 51 -0.13 -3.34 -13.81
N GLU A 52 0.83 -3.35 -12.90
CA GLU A 52 0.99 -4.38 -11.85
C GLU A 52 0.34 -3.95 -10.53
N VAL A 53 -0.30 -2.78 -10.50
CA VAL A 53 -1.06 -2.27 -9.37
C VAL A 53 -2.54 -2.23 -9.74
N ALA A 54 -3.36 -2.94 -8.96
CA ALA A 54 -4.81 -2.91 -9.08
C ALA A 54 -5.46 -2.37 -7.81
N LEU A 55 -6.53 -1.60 -7.97
CA LEU A 55 -7.42 -1.18 -6.90
C LEU A 55 -8.74 -1.93 -7.05
N MET A 56 -9.16 -2.61 -5.98
CA MET A 56 -10.40 -3.38 -5.96
C MET A 56 -11.35 -2.86 -4.88
N ARG A 57 -12.66 -3.02 -5.11
CA ARG A 57 -13.72 -2.70 -4.16
C ARG A 57 -14.49 -3.96 -3.81
N VAL A 58 -14.78 -4.14 -2.53
CA VAL A 58 -15.73 -5.15 -2.06
C VAL A 58 -17.16 -4.67 -2.32
N GLU A 59 -17.93 -5.45 -3.07
CA GLU A 59 -19.36 -5.23 -3.32
C GLU A 59 -20.11 -6.53 -3.03
N GLY A 60 -20.82 -6.60 -1.90
CA GLY A 60 -21.39 -7.87 -1.43
C GLY A 60 -20.30 -8.91 -1.19
N ASP A 61 -20.41 -10.06 -1.86
CA ASP A 61 -19.49 -11.20 -1.72
C ASP A 61 -18.41 -11.27 -2.83
N ILE A 62 -18.21 -10.18 -3.58
CA ILE A 62 -17.23 -10.12 -4.67
C ILE A 62 -16.29 -8.92 -4.54
N LEU A 63 -15.10 -9.05 -5.14
CA LEU A 63 -14.13 -7.99 -5.36
C LEU A 63 -14.16 -7.56 -6.83
N ASN A 64 -14.61 -6.34 -7.08
CA ASN A 64 -14.62 -5.72 -8.41
C ASN A 64 -13.39 -4.84 -8.61
N PHE A 65 -12.81 -4.87 -9.81
CA PHE A 65 -11.77 -3.93 -10.18
C PHE A 65 -12.35 -2.52 -10.27
N VAL A 66 -11.69 -1.56 -9.64
CA VAL A 66 -11.92 -0.11 -9.82
C VAL A 66 -10.85 0.44 -10.75
N PHE A 67 -9.62 -0.05 -10.62
CA PHE A 67 -8.49 0.26 -11.50
C PHE A 67 -7.61 -1.01 -11.63
N PRO A 68 -6.95 -1.26 -12.77
CA PRO A 68 -7.04 -0.51 -14.03
C PRO A 68 -8.38 -0.72 -14.74
N THR A 69 -8.81 0.26 -15.56
CA THR A 69 -10.16 0.29 -16.18
C THR A 69 -10.39 -0.89 -17.12
N GLU A 70 -9.33 -1.39 -17.73
CA GLU A 70 -9.34 -2.51 -18.67
C GLU A 70 -9.77 -3.82 -17.97
N LEU A 71 -9.50 -3.95 -16.67
CA LEU A 71 -9.88 -5.13 -15.89
C LEU A 71 -11.30 -5.06 -15.32
N GLN A 72 -11.97 -3.90 -15.39
CA GLN A 72 -13.37 -3.79 -14.98
C GLN A 72 -14.28 -4.71 -15.81
N ALA A 73 -13.99 -4.85 -17.11
CA ALA A 73 -14.72 -5.74 -18.00
C ALA A 73 -14.23 -7.20 -17.92
N ALA A 74 -13.01 -7.44 -17.40
CA ALA A 74 -12.42 -8.76 -17.32
C ALA A 74 -13.06 -9.64 -16.23
N GLY A 75 -13.67 -9.03 -15.21
CA GLY A 75 -14.50 -9.73 -14.23
C GLY A 75 -14.20 -9.35 -12.79
N PHE A 76 -14.48 -10.28 -11.88
CA PHE A 76 -14.40 -10.09 -10.44
C PHE A 76 -13.77 -11.30 -9.75
N VAL A 77 -13.32 -11.11 -8.50
CA VAL A 77 -12.82 -12.20 -7.66
C VAL A 77 -13.85 -12.48 -6.56
N PRO A 78 -14.44 -13.69 -6.48
CA PRO A 78 -15.32 -14.05 -5.37
C PRO A 78 -14.56 -14.05 -4.03
N LEU A 79 -15.15 -13.48 -2.98
CA LEU A 79 -14.55 -13.49 -1.63
C LEU A 79 -14.42 -14.90 -1.05
N SER A 80 -15.26 -15.84 -1.50
CA SER A 80 -15.16 -17.26 -1.13
C SER A 80 -13.95 -17.97 -1.75
N SER A 81 -13.20 -17.32 -2.64
CA SER A 81 -12.01 -17.90 -3.27
C SER A 81 -10.85 -18.02 -2.29
N SER A 82 -10.56 -19.24 -1.84
CA SER A 82 -9.42 -19.52 -0.96
C SER A 82 -8.05 -19.37 -1.64
N LYS A 83 -8.01 -19.45 -2.98
CA LYS A 83 -6.76 -19.36 -3.76
C LYS A 83 -6.32 -17.92 -4.01
N ALA A 84 -7.25 -16.97 -4.10
CA ALA A 84 -6.93 -15.57 -4.38
C ALA A 84 -6.46 -14.85 -3.12
N VAL A 85 -5.24 -14.31 -3.14
CA VAL A 85 -4.67 -13.52 -2.03
C VAL A 85 -5.55 -12.32 -1.71
N ALA A 86 -6.00 -11.58 -2.74
CA ALA A 86 -6.87 -10.42 -2.57
C ALA A 86 -8.18 -10.75 -1.84
N ALA A 87 -8.81 -11.90 -2.15
CA ALA A 87 -10.01 -12.36 -1.46
C ALA A 87 -9.74 -12.64 0.01
N ARG A 88 -8.66 -13.38 0.33
CA ARG A 88 -8.28 -13.65 1.73
C ARG A 88 -7.95 -12.38 2.50
N THR A 89 -7.19 -11.45 1.91
CA THR A 89 -6.89 -10.16 2.53
C THR A 89 -8.16 -9.36 2.78
N ALA A 90 -9.09 -9.30 1.83
CA ALA A 90 -10.36 -8.61 2.00
C ALA A 90 -11.23 -9.23 3.11
N SER A 91 -11.31 -10.55 3.18
CA SER A 91 -12.12 -11.26 4.19
C SER A 91 -11.50 -11.20 5.59
N THR A 92 -10.18 -11.36 5.71
CA THR A 92 -9.50 -11.46 7.02
C THR A 92 -9.01 -10.12 7.55
N ARG A 93 -8.88 -9.10 6.68
CA ARG A 93 -8.23 -7.81 6.96
C ARG A 93 -6.78 -7.94 7.42
N LYS A 94 -6.13 -9.07 7.12
CA LYS A 94 -4.71 -9.28 7.38
C LYS A 94 -3.93 -8.94 6.13
N VAL A 95 -2.89 -8.13 6.29
CA VAL A 95 -1.92 -7.86 5.23
C VAL A 95 -1.23 -9.18 4.90
N GLU A 96 -1.34 -9.62 3.65
CA GLU A 96 -0.67 -10.81 3.15
C GLU A 96 0.34 -10.38 2.07
N LEU A 97 1.59 -10.80 2.21
CA LEU A 97 2.59 -10.68 1.16
C LEU A 97 2.79 -12.07 0.54
N PHE A 98 2.51 -12.18 -0.76
CA PHE A 98 2.69 -13.42 -1.50
C PHE A 98 3.51 -13.12 -2.74
N ASN A 99 4.80 -13.48 -2.70
CA ASN A 99 5.73 -13.31 -3.82
C ASN A 99 6.36 -14.67 -4.13
N ASN A 100 5.67 -15.44 -4.97
CA ASN A 100 6.10 -16.76 -5.43
C ASN A 100 6.27 -16.77 -6.97
N PHE A 101 6.58 -15.59 -7.53
CA PHE A 101 6.73 -15.33 -8.96
C PHE A 101 8.20 -15.37 -9.36
#